data_AF-A0AAP8N8U9-F1
#
_entry.id   AF-A0AAP8N8U9-F1
#
_cell.length_a   1.000
_cell.length_b   1.000
_cell.length_c   1.000
_cell.angle_alpha   90.00
_cell.angle_beta   90.00
_cell.angle_gamma   90.00
#
_symmetry.space_group_name_H-M   'P 1'
#
loop_
_entity.id
_entity.type
_entity.pdbx_description
1 polymer ?
#
loop_
_entity_poly.entity_id
_entity_poly.type
_entity_poly.pdbx_seq_one_letter_code
_entity_poly.pdbx_strand_id
1 'polypeptide(L)'
;MWWSKQKSRVTEGQRTLAAPMIMSLEPRMLFDGAVAATVADTAAQADSHATADAAKAPAADHPSASKDTHGQADATPAASPVAVPGQSVVFVDSRVKDADSLLKGVAPGTQVVKLDAGKDGLQQIADYLDQHQGVSSVQIIAHGNAGDLWLGNSYLSADNVAQRSAILAEIGKDMNAGGDILIYGCYTAEGDRGLSFVDSLAQLTGRDVAASSNRTGLGGDWDLEIATGTIESANVLSTQAMSEYQWGLATWTATNNANTGVGSLRAALASAQNGDIVTFSSGMTVQLTSELLINKNITVDGDLNNDGVADVTLDGQYRTRVVEITSGSTVTLDGLVITRGLVSGNGGNGGYGATGAMGGGIFNAGILTLNNVTVTSNAAAGGGGGGGVTSAYYGG
;
A
#
# COMPACT_ATOMS: atom_id res chain seq x y z
N MET A 1 0.21 26.66 71.71
CA MET A 1 -0.73 27.56 71.01
C MET A 1 -1.36 26.79 69.88
N TRP A 2 -2.69 26.71 69.81
CA TRP A 2 -3.41 26.07 68.71
C TRP A 2 -4.72 26.82 68.49
N TRP A 3 -5.02 27.21 67.25
CA TRP A 3 -6.15 28.09 66.91
C TRP A 3 -7.22 27.30 66.16
N SER A 4 -8.45 27.33 66.67
CA SER A 4 -9.64 26.84 65.98
C SER A 4 -10.08 27.80 64.88
N LYS A 5 -10.36 27.28 63.67
CA LYS A 5 -11.11 28.03 62.64
C LYS A 5 -12.49 27.43 62.41
N GLN A 6 -13.48 28.31 62.32
CA GLN A 6 -14.90 27.99 62.22
C GLN A 6 -15.27 27.43 60.83
N LYS A 7 -16.35 26.63 60.79
CA LYS A 7 -17.03 26.25 59.56
C LYS A 7 -17.95 27.39 59.11
N SER A 8 -17.79 27.87 57.88
CA SER A 8 -18.76 28.77 57.23
C SER A 8 -19.76 27.94 56.43
N ARG A 9 -21.06 28.15 56.66
CA ARG A 9 -22.13 27.62 55.79
C ARG A 9 -22.23 28.50 54.55
N VAL A 10 -22.33 27.88 53.37
CA VAL A 10 -22.72 28.55 52.12
C VAL A 10 -24.18 28.22 51.84
N THR A 11 -24.95 29.23 51.45
CA THR A 11 -26.39 29.15 51.23
C THR A 11 -26.69 28.64 49.82
N GLU A 12 -27.62 27.69 49.68
CA GLU A 12 -28.08 27.24 48.36
C GLU A 12 -28.89 28.34 47.66
N GLY A 13 -28.48 28.69 46.43
CA GLY A 13 -29.27 29.51 45.53
C GLY A 13 -30.19 28.62 44.69
N GLN A 14 -31.49 28.91 44.69
CA GLN A 14 -32.47 28.19 43.86
C GLN A 14 -32.14 28.37 42.37
N ARG A 15 -31.95 27.25 41.64
CA ARG A 15 -31.90 27.26 40.17
C ARG A 15 -33.30 27.03 39.60
N THR A 16 -33.76 27.96 38.78
CA THR A 16 -34.98 27.85 37.99
C THR A 16 -34.85 26.70 36.98
N LEU A 17 -35.85 25.82 36.91
CA LEU A 17 -35.90 24.75 35.92
C LEU A 17 -36.28 25.33 34.55
N ALA A 18 -35.45 25.08 33.53
CA ALA A 18 -35.77 25.41 32.14
C ALA A 18 -36.72 24.36 31.54
N ALA A 19 -37.71 24.82 30.78
CA ALA A 19 -38.63 23.93 30.05
C ALA A 19 -37.95 23.31 28.81
N PRO A 20 -38.25 22.06 28.44
CA PRO A 20 -37.67 21.43 27.26
C PRO A 20 -38.29 21.99 25.97
N MET A 21 -37.45 22.37 25.01
CA MET A 21 -37.89 22.66 23.64
C MET A 21 -38.05 21.36 22.87
N ILE A 22 -39.26 21.07 22.40
CA ILE A 22 -39.53 19.99 21.46
C ILE A 22 -39.11 20.47 20.07
N MET A 23 -38.04 19.88 19.51
CA MET A 23 -37.69 20.06 18.10
C MET A 23 -38.53 19.12 17.24
N SER A 24 -39.17 19.65 16.19
CA SER A 24 -39.82 18.83 15.18
C SER A 24 -38.75 18.15 14.31
N LEU A 25 -38.90 16.84 14.10
CA LEU A 25 -38.08 16.12 13.13
C LEU A 25 -38.58 16.41 11.70
N GLU A 26 -37.65 16.42 10.74
CA GLU A 26 -37.93 16.67 9.33
C GLU A 26 -38.60 15.45 8.66
N PRO A 27 -39.41 15.64 7.60
CA PRO A 27 -40.09 14.54 6.92
C PRO A 27 -39.11 13.61 6.20
N ARG A 28 -39.09 12.32 6.56
CA ARG A 28 -38.41 11.29 5.77
C ARG A 28 -39.28 10.92 4.57
N MET A 29 -38.80 11.22 3.35
CA MET A 29 -39.35 10.62 2.14
C MET A 29 -38.89 9.16 2.04
N LEU A 30 -39.85 8.24 2.02
CA LEU A 30 -39.62 6.81 1.78
C LEU A 30 -39.71 6.56 0.27
N PHE A 31 -38.60 6.21 -0.37
CA PHE A 31 -38.59 5.72 -1.75
C PHE A 31 -38.83 4.20 -1.77
N ASP A 32 -39.90 3.78 -2.44
CA ASP A 32 -40.23 2.37 -2.65
C ASP A 32 -39.42 1.81 -3.84
N GLY A 33 -38.43 0.97 -3.52
CA GLY A 33 -37.47 0.40 -4.47
C GLY A 33 -37.95 -0.88 -5.17
N ALA A 34 -39.20 -0.93 -5.62
CA ALA A 34 -39.76 -2.08 -6.33
C ALA A 34 -39.59 -1.95 -7.86
N VAL A 35 -38.39 -2.25 -8.38
CA VAL A 35 -38.16 -2.40 -9.83
C VAL A 35 -38.32 -3.86 -10.23
N ALA A 36 -39.22 -4.11 -11.19
CA ALA A 36 -39.58 -5.45 -11.62
C ALA A 36 -38.48 -6.11 -12.49
N ALA A 37 -38.04 -7.29 -12.09
CA ALA A 37 -37.34 -8.21 -12.97
C ALA A 37 -38.36 -9.16 -13.63
N THR A 38 -38.75 -8.90 -14.87
CA THR A 38 -39.51 -9.86 -15.69
C THR A 38 -38.61 -11.01 -16.12
N VAL A 39 -38.75 -12.15 -15.45
CA VAL A 39 -38.22 -13.44 -15.90
C VAL A 39 -39.28 -14.10 -16.78
N ALA A 40 -38.92 -14.49 -18.00
CA ALA A 40 -39.80 -15.25 -18.89
C ALA A 40 -39.40 -16.73 -18.86
N ASP A 41 -40.30 -17.58 -18.38
CA ASP A 41 -40.17 -19.04 -18.48
C ASP A 41 -40.32 -19.53 -19.92
N THR A 42 -39.48 -20.47 -20.32
CA THR A 42 -39.87 -21.57 -21.22
C THR A 42 -39.25 -22.88 -20.76
N ALA A 43 -40.10 -23.86 -20.48
CA ALA A 43 -39.70 -25.17 -19.94
C ALA A 43 -39.49 -26.23 -21.04
N ALA A 44 -38.57 -27.18 -20.81
CA ALA A 44 -38.55 -28.49 -21.48
C ALA A 44 -37.77 -29.55 -20.67
N GLN A 45 -38.14 -30.83 -20.86
CA GLN A 45 -37.89 -31.97 -19.96
C GLN A 45 -37.97 -33.27 -20.81
N ALA A 46 -37.24 -34.38 -20.57
CA ALA A 46 -36.52 -34.87 -19.39
C ALA A 46 -35.20 -35.64 -19.75
N ASP A 47 -34.82 -36.58 -18.86
CA ASP A 47 -34.16 -37.89 -19.12
C ASP A 47 -32.61 -38.03 -19.21
N SER A 48 -32.04 -38.40 -18.05
CA SER A 48 -31.17 -39.57 -17.80
C SER A 48 -30.25 -40.14 -18.91
N HIS A 49 -28.94 -40.22 -18.62
CA HIS A 49 -28.26 -41.46 -18.16
C HIS A 49 -26.76 -41.22 -17.84
N ALA A 50 -26.12 -42.14 -17.11
CA ALA A 50 -24.72 -42.04 -16.67
C ALA A 50 -23.73 -42.78 -17.59
N THR A 51 -22.47 -42.33 -17.66
CA THR A 51 -21.26 -43.19 -17.59
C THR A 51 -19.95 -42.39 -17.37
N ALA A 52 -18.93 -43.11 -16.92
CA ALA A 52 -17.64 -42.71 -16.37
C ALA A 52 -16.61 -41.98 -17.28
N ASP A 53 -15.72 -41.25 -16.58
CA ASP A 53 -14.25 -41.21 -16.71
C ASP A 53 -13.57 -40.80 -18.03
N ALA A 54 -12.88 -39.64 -18.01
CA ALA A 54 -11.51 -39.46 -18.54
C ALA A 54 -10.97 -38.05 -18.19
N ALA A 55 -9.67 -37.95 -17.91
CA ALA A 55 -9.01 -36.70 -17.51
C ALA A 55 -8.80 -35.69 -18.66
N LYS A 56 -8.97 -34.39 -18.36
CA LYS A 56 -8.33 -33.28 -19.10
C LYS A 56 -8.09 -32.10 -18.16
N ALA A 57 -6.90 -31.49 -18.25
CA ALA A 57 -6.54 -30.32 -17.46
C ALA A 57 -7.39 -29.09 -17.85
N PRO A 58 -7.75 -28.21 -16.90
CA PRO A 58 -8.40 -26.96 -17.23
C PRO A 58 -7.40 -26.05 -17.95
N ALA A 59 -7.72 -25.69 -19.19
CA ALA A 59 -7.15 -24.50 -19.80
C ALA A 59 -7.73 -23.29 -19.07
N ALA A 60 -6.88 -22.31 -18.72
CA ALA A 60 -7.36 -21.03 -18.23
C ALA A 60 -7.90 -20.22 -19.41
N ASP A 61 -9.22 -20.26 -19.62
CA ASP A 61 -9.91 -19.24 -20.39
C ASP A 61 -9.79 -17.91 -19.63
N HIS A 62 -8.80 -17.10 -19.99
CA HIS A 62 -8.77 -15.70 -19.61
C HIS A 62 -9.86 -14.98 -20.39
N PRO A 63 -10.87 -14.36 -19.73
CA PRO A 63 -11.82 -13.52 -20.43
C PRO A 63 -11.07 -12.29 -20.96
N SER A 64 -11.12 -12.07 -22.27
CA SER A 64 -10.75 -10.77 -22.83
C SER A 64 -11.81 -9.76 -22.38
N ALA A 65 -11.52 -9.02 -21.30
CA ALA A 65 -12.33 -7.88 -20.90
C ALA A 65 -12.17 -6.75 -21.92
N SER A 66 -13.24 -5.98 -22.12
CA SER A 66 -13.24 -4.86 -23.07
C SER A 66 -12.50 -3.65 -22.46
N LYS A 67 -11.97 -2.78 -23.32
CA LYS A 67 -11.51 -1.45 -22.90
C LYS A 67 -12.74 -0.62 -22.51
N ASP A 68 -13.00 -0.51 -21.22
CA ASP A 68 -14.09 0.32 -20.71
C ASP A 68 -13.66 1.79 -20.67
N THR A 69 -13.83 2.48 -21.79
CA THR A 69 -13.76 3.94 -21.84
C THR A 69 -14.92 4.50 -21.02
N HIS A 70 -14.64 5.10 -19.86
CA HIS A 70 -15.68 5.67 -18.99
C HIS A 70 -16.33 6.89 -19.65
N GLY A 71 -17.47 6.65 -20.30
CA GLY A 71 -18.24 7.65 -21.01
C GLY A 71 -18.97 8.58 -20.07
N GLN A 72 -18.49 9.81 -19.94
CA GLN A 72 -19.21 10.90 -19.29
C GLN A 72 -20.47 11.27 -20.10
N ALA A 73 -21.64 11.26 -19.46
CA ALA A 73 -22.91 11.41 -20.16
C ALA A 73 -23.20 12.87 -20.59
N ASP A 74 -23.48 13.02 -21.89
CA ASP A 74 -24.25 14.12 -22.51
C ASP A 74 -23.75 15.56 -22.33
N ALA A 75 -22.49 15.79 -22.72
CA ALA A 75 -22.07 17.06 -23.32
C ALA A 75 -21.35 16.76 -24.63
N THR A 76 -21.64 17.50 -25.71
CA THR A 76 -20.89 17.38 -26.98
C THR A 76 -19.42 17.66 -26.69
N PRO A 77 -18.49 16.70 -26.87
CA PRO A 77 -17.09 16.96 -26.57
C PRO A 77 -16.58 18.08 -27.46
N ALA A 78 -16.02 19.13 -26.84
CA ALA A 78 -15.07 19.95 -27.56
C ALA A 78 -13.94 19.00 -27.99
N ALA A 79 -13.59 18.99 -29.27
CA ALA A 79 -12.56 18.08 -29.77
C ALA A 79 -11.28 18.27 -28.95
N SER A 80 -10.77 17.19 -28.35
CA SER A 80 -9.49 17.22 -27.63
C SER A 80 -8.42 17.85 -28.54
N PRO A 81 -7.54 18.71 -28.00
CA PRO A 81 -6.45 19.27 -28.79
C PRO A 81 -5.62 18.12 -29.39
N VAL A 82 -5.43 18.12 -30.70
CA VAL A 82 -4.59 17.11 -31.36
C VAL A 82 -3.19 17.15 -30.74
N ALA A 83 -2.73 16.01 -30.23
CA ALA A 83 -1.44 15.86 -29.59
C ALA A 83 -0.30 16.48 -30.40
N VAL A 84 0.43 17.41 -29.78
CA VAL A 84 1.66 17.98 -30.37
C VAL A 84 2.81 17.01 -30.09
N PRO A 85 3.46 16.43 -31.13
CA PRO A 85 4.54 15.45 -30.93
C PRO A 85 5.70 16.04 -30.13
N GLY A 86 6.30 15.23 -29.26
CA GLY A 86 7.34 15.65 -28.34
C GLY A 86 8.22 14.50 -27.86
N GLN A 87 8.98 14.77 -26.80
CA GLN A 87 9.78 13.76 -26.11
C GLN A 87 8.91 12.97 -25.11
N SER A 88 9.32 11.75 -24.83
CA SER A 88 8.81 10.97 -23.70
C SER A 88 9.76 11.06 -22.51
N VAL A 89 9.21 11.17 -21.31
CA VAL A 89 9.93 11.02 -20.04
C VAL A 89 9.29 9.91 -19.22
N VAL A 90 10.10 9.07 -18.59
CA VAL A 90 9.66 8.13 -17.56
C VAL A 90 10.23 8.53 -16.21
N PHE A 91 9.33 8.85 -15.28
CA PHE A 91 9.62 9.04 -13.87
C PHE A 91 9.45 7.69 -13.16
N VAL A 92 10.45 7.27 -12.39
CA VAL A 92 10.38 6.06 -11.58
C VAL A 92 10.65 6.39 -10.13
N ASP A 93 9.73 6.02 -9.25
CA ASP A 93 9.93 6.19 -7.82
C ASP A 93 11.06 5.29 -7.30
N SER A 94 11.96 5.83 -6.47
CA SER A 94 13.12 5.07 -5.98
C SER A 94 12.79 3.93 -5.01
N ARG A 95 11.57 3.85 -4.49
CA ARG A 95 11.07 2.70 -3.70
C ARG A 95 10.67 1.51 -4.60
N VAL A 96 10.49 1.72 -5.91
CA VAL A 96 10.21 0.66 -6.89
C VAL A 96 11.38 -0.33 -6.94
N LYS A 97 11.11 -1.57 -6.51
CA LYS A 97 12.14 -2.59 -6.35
C LYS A 97 12.78 -2.97 -7.69
N ASP A 98 14.11 -2.94 -7.76
CA ASP A 98 14.88 -3.34 -8.95
C ASP A 98 14.46 -2.58 -10.24
N ALA A 99 14.06 -1.31 -10.12
CA ALA A 99 13.75 -0.45 -11.27
C ALA A 99 14.84 -0.46 -12.37
N ASP A 100 16.11 -0.68 -12.01
CA ASP A 100 17.22 -0.75 -12.96
C ASP A 100 17.20 -1.98 -13.89
N SER A 101 16.45 -3.05 -13.59
CA SER A 101 16.21 -4.13 -14.56
C SER A 101 15.18 -3.71 -15.61
N LEU A 102 14.07 -3.12 -15.15
CA LEU A 102 13.01 -2.57 -16.01
C LEU A 102 13.51 -1.45 -16.93
N LEU A 103 14.30 -0.52 -16.39
CA LEU A 103 14.82 0.66 -17.10
C LEU A 103 15.80 0.33 -18.23
N LYS A 104 16.38 -0.88 -18.27
CA LYS A 104 17.18 -1.35 -19.42
C LYS A 104 16.34 -1.54 -20.68
N GLY A 105 15.02 -1.70 -20.53
CA GLY A 105 14.08 -1.84 -21.64
C GLY A 105 13.54 -0.53 -22.19
N VAL A 106 13.97 0.63 -21.68
CA VAL A 106 13.43 1.93 -22.08
C VAL A 106 13.79 2.27 -23.54
N ALA A 107 12.79 2.74 -24.28
CA ALA A 107 12.89 3.09 -25.69
C ALA A 107 13.93 4.21 -25.94
N PRO A 108 14.80 4.09 -26.97
CA PRO A 108 15.83 5.09 -27.25
C PRO A 108 15.27 6.51 -27.42
N GLY A 109 15.89 7.48 -26.76
CA GLY A 109 15.47 8.89 -26.78
C GLY A 109 14.48 9.27 -25.68
N THR A 110 13.95 8.31 -24.91
CA THR A 110 13.17 8.59 -23.70
C THR A 110 14.09 9.09 -22.59
N GLN A 111 13.67 10.15 -21.90
CA GLN A 111 14.37 10.63 -20.70
C GLN A 111 13.98 9.79 -19.48
N VAL A 112 14.94 9.46 -18.61
CA VAL A 112 14.69 8.65 -17.40
C VAL A 112 15.02 9.48 -16.17
N VAL A 113 14.04 9.64 -15.27
CA VAL A 113 14.17 10.40 -14.02
C VAL A 113 13.83 9.50 -12.85
N LYS A 114 14.74 9.35 -11.88
CA LYS A 114 14.43 8.67 -10.61
C LYS A 114 13.96 9.70 -9.59
N LEU A 115 12.77 9.49 -9.01
CA LEU A 115 12.25 10.35 -7.94
C LEU A 115 12.91 9.96 -6.62
N ASP A 116 13.43 10.96 -5.90
CA ASP A 116 13.99 10.82 -4.56
C ASP A 116 12.87 10.55 -3.55
N ALA A 117 12.98 9.45 -2.80
CA ALA A 117 12.02 9.05 -1.78
C ALA A 117 11.89 10.08 -0.64
N GLY A 118 12.93 10.87 -0.36
CA GLY A 118 12.91 11.88 0.71
C GLY A 118 12.32 13.24 0.31
N LYS A 119 11.75 13.37 -0.89
CA LYS A 119 11.24 14.64 -1.44
C LYS A 119 9.84 14.50 -2.03
N ASP A 120 9.12 15.60 -2.17
CA ASP A 120 7.80 15.60 -2.81
C ASP A 120 7.92 15.16 -4.28
N GLY A 121 7.30 14.03 -4.64
CA GLY A 121 7.41 13.48 -5.98
C GLY A 121 6.71 14.29 -7.06
N LEU A 122 5.61 14.99 -6.74
CA LEU A 122 4.96 15.88 -7.69
C LEU A 122 5.81 17.13 -7.94
N GLN A 123 6.47 17.68 -6.91
CA GLN A 123 7.41 18.80 -7.09
C GLN A 123 8.59 18.40 -7.97
N GLN A 124 9.14 17.20 -7.78
CA GLN A 124 10.21 16.68 -8.65
C GLN A 124 9.77 16.53 -10.12
N ILE A 125 8.51 16.16 -10.38
CA ILE A 125 7.96 16.09 -11.74
C ILE A 125 7.77 17.50 -12.32
N ALA A 126 7.19 18.43 -11.56
CA ALA A 126 7.00 19.83 -11.97
C ALA A 126 8.33 20.53 -12.28
N ASP A 127 9.29 20.49 -11.33
CA ASP A 127 10.62 21.08 -11.46
C ASP A 127 11.38 20.55 -12.69
N TYR A 128 11.18 19.27 -13.04
CA TYR A 128 11.75 18.68 -14.23
C TYR A 128 11.09 19.20 -15.52
N LEU A 129 9.76 19.22 -15.58
CA LEU A 129 9.02 19.60 -16.79
C LEU A 129 9.16 21.09 -17.13
N ASP A 130 9.18 22.00 -16.14
CA ASP A 130 9.48 23.43 -16.34
C ASP A 130 10.79 23.61 -17.14
N GLN A 131 11.82 22.83 -16.80
CA GLN A 131 13.14 22.84 -17.44
C GLN A 131 13.21 22.03 -18.76
N HIS A 132 12.24 21.15 -19.02
CA HIS A 132 12.25 20.20 -20.15
C HIS A 132 10.97 20.30 -20.98
N GLN A 133 10.68 21.51 -21.45
CA GLN A 133 9.57 21.81 -22.36
C GLN A 133 9.60 20.97 -23.65
N GLY A 134 8.43 20.67 -24.21
CA GLY A 134 8.32 19.84 -25.42
C GLY A 134 8.12 18.34 -25.14
N VAL A 135 7.69 17.98 -23.93
CA VAL A 135 7.29 16.62 -23.56
C VAL A 135 5.84 16.35 -23.99
N SER A 136 5.61 15.25 -24.70
CA SER A 136 4.27 14.79 -25.08
C SER A 136 3.83 13.51 -24.36
N SER A 137 4.72 12.84 -23.64
CA SER A 137 4.39 11.66 -22.85
C SER A 137 5.13 11.70 -21.51
N VAL A 138 4.36 11.69 -20.41
CA VAL A 138 4.87 11.50 -19.05
C VAL A 138 4.45 10.11 -18.59
N GLN A 139 5.41 9.24 -18.33
CA GLN A 139 5.15 7.90 -17.80
C GLN A 139 5.64 7.85 -16.36
N ILE A 140 4.83 7.30 -15.46
CA ILE A 140 5.10 7.28 -14.02
C ILE A 140 5.05 5.82 -13.57
N ILE A 141 6.15 5.33 -13.00
CA ILE A 141 6.25 3.99 -12.43
C ILE A 141 6.43 4.13 -10.92
N ALA A 142 5.42 3.74 -10.16
CA ALA A 142 5.37 3.96 -8.71
C ALA A 142 4.46 2.95 -8.02
N HIS A 143 4.55 2.86 -6.70
CA HIS A 143 3.63 2.03 -5.93
C HIS A 143 2.26 2.70 -5.79
N GLY A 144 1.18 1.92 -5.97
CA GLY A 144 -0.20 2.39 -5.94
C GLY A 144 -1.16 1.50 -5.12
N ASN A 145 -2.39 1.99 -4.97
CA ASN A 145 -3.58 1.27 -4.50
C ASN A 145 -4.85 1.98 -5.05
N ALA A 146 -6.05 1.49 -4.78
CA ALA A 146 -7.34 2.05 -5.23
C ALA A 146 -7.48 3.57 -5.02
N GLY A 147 -7.27 4.34 -6.10
CA GLY A 147 -7.30 5.80 -6.10
C GLY A 147 -6.15 6.51 -5.36
N ASP A 148 -5.03 5.81 -5.17
CA ASP A 148 -3.86 6.28 -4.45
C ASP A 148 -2.55 5.95 -5.20
N LEU A 149 -1.62 6.91 -5.27
CA LEU A 149 -0.31 6.80 -5.90
C LEU A 149 0.79 7.42 -5.02
N TRP A 150 1.89 6.71 -4.81
CA TRP A 150 2.94 7.15 -3.88
C TRP A 150 4.19 7.61 -4.64
N LEU A 151 4.47 8.92 -4.60
CA LEU A 151 5.54 9.59 -5.34
C LEU A 151 6.50 10.34 -4.40
N GLY A 152 7.74 9.90 -4.30
CA GLY A 152 8.71 10.37 -3.33
C GLY A 152 8.20 10.15 -1.89
N ASN A 153 8.20 11.20 -1.07
CA ASN A 153 7.56 11.21 0.25
C ASN A 153 6.07 11.58 0.21
N SER A 154 5.51 11.84 -0.98
CA SER A 154 4.15 12.34 -1.14
C SER A 154 3.20 11.23 -1.56
N TYR A 155 2.17 11.04 -0.74
CA TYR A 155 1.00 10.24 -1.09
C TYR A 155 0.00 11.11 -1.84
N LEU A 156 -0.32 10.78 -3.09
CA LEU A 156 -1.32 11.46 -3.90
C LEU A 156 -2.56 10.57 -3.98
N SER A 157 -3.71 11.07 -3.52
CA SER A 157 -4.92 10.26 -3.37
C SER A 157 -6.18 10.98 -3.81
N ALA A 158 -7.26 10.24 -4.04
CA ALA A 158 -8.61 10.78 -4.24
C ALA A 158 -9.03 11.77 -3.12
N ASP A 159 -8.51 11.63 -1.91
CA ASP A 159 -8.83 12.51 -0.76
C ASP A 159 -8.04 13.83 -0.75
N ASN A 160 -6.90 13.89 -1.45
CA ASN A 160 -5.97 15.03 -1.39
C ASN A 160 -5.61 15.67 -2.76
N VAL A 161 -6.00 15.06 -3.87
CA VAL A 161 -5.66 15.50 -5.23
C VAL A 161 -6.14 16.93 -5.54
N ALA A 162 -7.31 17.33 -5.04
CA ALA A 162 -7.85 18.69 -5.22
C ALA A 162 -6.98 19.77 -4.55
N GLN A 163 -6.39 19.46 -3.39
CA GLN A 163 -5.45 20.30 -2.66
C GLN A 163 -4.10 20.44 -3.39
N ARG A 164 -3.80 19.52 -4.32
CA ARG A 164 -2.61 19.54 -5.19
C ARG A 164 -2.87 20.19 -6.57
N SER A 165 -4.05 20.78 -6.78
CA SER A 165 -4.48 21.40 -8.05
C SER A 165 -3.46 22.37 -8.68
N ALA A 166 -2.82 23.24 -7.89
CA ALA A 166 -1.87 24.22 -8.40
C ALA A 166 -0.65 23.58 -9.09
N ILE A 167 -0.08 22.52 -8.49
CA ILE A 167 1.11 21.84 -9.02
C ILE A 167 0.77 20.87 -10.16
N LEU A 168 -0.43 20.28 -10.13
CA LEU A 168 -0.95 19.48 -11.24
C LEU A 168 -1.18 20.35 -12.49
N ALA A 169 -1.69 21.58 -12.32
CA ALA A 169 -1.84 22.53 -13.42
C ALA A 169 -0.50 23.02 -13.99
N GLU A 170 0.56 23.08 -13.17
CA GLU A 170 1.93 23.39 -13.60
C GLU A 170 2.52 22.26 -14.46
N ILE A 171 2.51 21.02 -13.94
CA ILE A 171 2.86 19.78 -14.68
C ILE A 171 2.13 19.73 -16.02
N GLY A 172 0.82 19.97 -15.99
CA GLY A 172 -0.03 20.03 -17.17
C GLY A 172 0.41 21.10 -18.16
N LYS A 173 0.66 22.33 -17.71
CA LYS A 173 1.07 23.47 -18.55
C LYS A 173 2.39 23.22 -19.28
N ASP A 174 3.36 22.57 -18.65
CA ASP A 174 4.71 22.38 -19.20
C ASP A 174 4.84 21.14 -20.11
N MET A 175 3.78 20.31 -20.15
CA MET A 175 3.57 19.32 -21.20
C MET A 175 2.93 19.94 -22.45
N ASN A 176 3.25 19.39 -23.62
CA ASN A 176 2.62 19.71 -24.89
C ASN A 176 1.08 19.61 -24.82
N ALA A 177 0.39 20.38 -25.66
CA ALA A 177 -1.07 20.26 -25.81
C ALA A 177 -1.42 18.86 -26.36
N GLY A 178 -2.37 18.20 -25.71
CA GLY A 178 -2.70 16.79 -25.99
C GLY A 178 -1.57 15.82 -25.66
N GLY A 179 -0.71 16.13 -24.68
CA GLY A 179 0.25 15.16 -24.15
C GLY A 179 -0.39 14.24 -23.10
N ASP A 180 0.11 13.00 -22.99
CA ASP A 180 -0.47 11.97 -22.13
C ASP A 180 0.29 11.77 -20.82
N ILE A 181 -0.43 11.36 -19.77
CA ILE A 181 0.13 10.88 -18.50
C ILE A 181 -0.23 9.39 -18.30
N LEU A 182 0.77 8.51 -18.30
CA LEU A 182 0.61 7.06 -18.17
C LEU A 182 1.11 6.60 -16.80
N ILE A 183 0.23 6.04 -15.97
CA ILE A 183 0.50 5.71 -14.57
C ILE A 183 0.53 4.20 -14.37
N TYR A 184 1.74 3.66 -14.27
CA TYR A 184 2.04 2.28 -13.93
C TYR A 184 2.18 2.15 -12.41
N GLY A 185 1.06 1.82 -11.76
CA GLY A 185 1.01 1.54 -10.32
C GLY A 185 -0.23 0.72 -9.99
N CYS A 186 -0.06 -0.35 -9.20
CA CYS A 186 -1.12 -1.32 -8.98
C CYS A 186 -2.41 -0.67 -8.45
N TYR A 187 -3.54 -1.04 -9.06
CA TYR A 187 -4.88 -0.66 -8.64
C TYR A 187 -5.15 0.85 -8.60
N THR A 188 -4.27 1.69 -9.14
CA THR A 188 -4.42 3.17 -9.08
C THR A 188 -5.80 3.63 -9.57
N ALA A 189 -6.35 2.96 -10.60
CA ALA A 189 -7.66 3.22 -11.17
C ALA A 189 -8.75 2.21 -10.76
N GLU A 190 -8.54 1.41 -9.70
CA GLU A 190 -9.52 0.40 -9.26
C GLU A 190 -10.78 1.02 -8.62
N GLY A 191 -11.94 0.66 -9.17
CA GLY A 191 -13.26 1.02 -8.65
C GLY A 191 -13.57 2.53 -8.63
N ASP A 192 -14.73 2.91 -8.09
CA ASP A 192 -15.22 4.30 -8.10
C ASP A 192 -14.20 5.32 -7.55
N ARG A 193 -13.39 4.91 -6.55
CA ARG A 193 -12.33 5.74 -5.97
C ARG A 193 -11.17 5.95 -6.95
N GLY A 194 -10.73 4.89 -7.62
CA GLY A 194 -9.69 4.96 -8.66
C GLY A 194 -10.12 5.75 -9.89
N LEU A 195 -11.36 5.56 -10.35
CA LEU A 195 -11.93 6.33 -11.45
C LEU A 195 -11.99 7.83 -11.12
N SER A 196 -12.55 8.19 -9.96
CA SER A 196 -12.61 9.57 -9.49
C SER A 196 -11.23 10.21 -9.31
N PHE A 197 -10.20 9.41 -9.00
CA PHE A 197 -8.82 9.88 -8.91
C PHE A 197 -8.22 10.20 -10.28
N VAL A 198 -8.35 9.30 -11.25
CA VAL A 198 -7.88 9.50 -12.64
C VAL A 198 -8.59 10.68 -13.31
N ASP A 199 -9.92 10.79 -13.16
CA ASP A 199 -10.70 11.93 -13.66
C ASP A 199 -10.22 13.26 -13.07
N SER A 200 -9.91 13.28 -11.77
CA SER A 200 -9.37 14.47 -11.09
C SER A 200 -7.98 14.85 -11.60
N LEU A 201 -7.10 13.87 -11.85
CA LEU A 201 -5.79 14.13 -12.45
C LEU A 201 -5.92 14.71 -13.86
N ALA A 202 -6.79 14.14 -14.70
CA ALA A 202 -7.02 14.62 -16.05
C ALA A 202 -7.58 16.05 -16.05
N GLN A 203 -8.57 16.33 -15.20
CA GLN A 203 -9.15 17.67 -15.06
C GLN A 203 -8.12 18.71 -14.56
N LEU A 204 -7.28 18.36 -13.59
CA LEU A 204 -6.36 19.30 -12.95
C LEU A 204 -5.07 19.54 -13.75
N THR A 205 -4.64 18.56 -14.55
CA THR A 205 -3.50 18.70 -15.48
C THR A 205 -3.95 19.23 -16.85
N GLY A 206 -5.20 19.01 -17.25
CA GLY A 206 -5.65 19.27 -18.63
C GLY A 206 -4.95 18.36 -19.64
N ARG A 207 -4.62 17.13 -19.23
CA ARG A 207 -3.94 16.10 -20.02
C ARG A 207 -4.77 14.82 -19.98
N ASP A 208 -4.60 14.00 -21.00
CA ASP A 208 -5.26 12.71 -21.10
C ASP A 208 -4.47 11.72 -20.22
N VAL A 209 -5.15 11.01 -19.32
CA VAL A 209 -4.53 10.19 -18.27
C VAL A 209 -4.97 8.74 -18.40
N ALA A 210 -4.01 7.81 -18.40
CA ALA A 210 -4.26 6.38 -18.33
C ALA A 210 -3.57 5.73 -17.13
N ALA A 211 -4.21 4.75 -16.51
CA ALA A 211 -3.74 4.12 -15.28
C ALA A 211 -4.21 2.65 -15.15
N SER A 212 -3.41 1.80 -14.49
CA SER A 212 -3.81 0.42 -14.20
C SER A 212 -4.92 0.37 -13.14
N SER A 213 -5.98 -0.38 -13.43
CA SER A 213 -7.05 -0.78 -12.51
C SER A 213 -6.76 -2.08 -11.77
N ASN A 214 -5.77 -2.83 -12.26
CA ASN A 214 -5.39 -4.15 -11.74
C ASN A 214 -3.94 -4.13 -11.16
N ARG A 215 -3.37 -5.31 -10.90
CA ARG A 215 -1.99 -5.45 -10.44
C ARG A 215 -0.98 -5.22 -11.58
N THR A 216 -0.20 -4.15 -11.49
CA THR A 216 0.95 -3.90 -12.38
C THR A 216 2.19 -4.71 -11.98
N GLY A 217 2.86 -5.33 -12.95
CA GLY A 217 4.10 -6.11 -12.77
C GLY A 217 3.86 -7.59 -12.40
N LEU A 218 4.74 -8.17 -11.58
CA LEU A 218 4.67 -9.59 -11.23
C LEU A 218 3.34 -9.92 -10.53
N GLY A 219 2.58 -10.84 -11.13
CA GLY A 219 1.28 -11.29 -10.64
C GLY A 219 0.09 -10.61 -11.29
N GLY A 220 0.32 -9.70 -12.25
CA GLY A 220 -0.68 -9.19 -13.19
C GLY A 220 0.00 -8.85 -14.52
N ASP A 221 -0.17 -7.63 -15.01
CA ASP A 221 0.30 -7.22 -16.34
C ASP A 221 0.89 -5.79 -16.35
N TRP A 222 0.92 -5.14 -17.53
CA TRP A 222 1.41 -3.77 -17.72
C TRP A 222 0.45 -2.94 -18.59
N ASP A 223 -0.80 -3.37 -18.69
CA ASP A 223 -1.82 -2.65 -19.40
C ASP A 223 -2.37 -1.51 -18.51
N LEU A 224 -2.97 -0.52 -19.18
CA LEU A 224 -3.66 0.61 -18.55
C LEU A 224 -5.11 0.52 -19.02
N GLU A 225 -5.98 -0.09 -18.22
CA GLU A 225 -7.37 -0.37 -18.63
C GLU A 225 -8.23 0.89 -18.63
N ILE A 226 -7.94 1.82 -17.71
CA ILE A 226 -8.67 3.06 -17.54
C ILE A 226 -7.91 4.17 -18.24
N ALA A 227 -8.62 4.92 -19.08
CA ALA A 227 -8.12 6.10 -19.75
C ALA A 227 -9.18 7.21 -19.79
N THR A 228 -8.72 8.44 -19.68
CA THR A 228 -9.47 9.67 -19.90
C THR A 228 -8.97 10.30 -21.20
N GLY A 229 -9.89 10.67 -22.10
CA GLY A 229 -9.53 11.20 -23.42
C GLY A 229 -9.01 10.13 -24.40
N THR A 230 -8.06 10.49 -25.25
CA THR A 230 -7.41 9.61 -26.23
C THR A 230 -5.92 9.52 -25.93
N ILE A 231 -5.40 8.29 -25.83
CA ILE A 231 -3.96 8.08 -25.55
C ILE A 231 -3.23 7.81 -26.87
N GLU A 232 -2.47 8.78 -27.37
CA GLU A 232 -1.60 8.59 -28.55
C GLU A 232 -0.20 8.06 -28.20
N SER A 233 0.24 8.22 -26.95
CA SER A 233 1.56 7.79 -26.48
C SER A 233 1.72 6.27 -26.45
N ALA A 234 2.84 5.81 -26.99
CA ALA A 234 3.29 4.42 -26.82
C ALA A 234 3.98 4.22 -25.46
N ASN A 235 3.80 3.04 -24.86
CA ASN A 235 4.58 2.59 -23.70
C ASN A 235 6.09 2.62 -24.03
N VAL A 236 6.90 3.26 -23.18
CA VAL A 236 8.37 3.34 -23.41
C VAL A 236 9.13 2.10 -22.96
N LEU A 237 8.52 1.17 -22.24
CA LEU A 237 9.15 -0.05 -21.76
C LEU A 237 9.04 -1.18 -22.79
N SER A 238 10.15 -1.88 -23.03
CA SER A 238 10.13 -3.07 -23.89
C SER A 238 9.36 -4.23 -23.25
N THR A 239 8.64 -4.99 -24.08
CA THR A 239 7.91 -6.20 -23.65
C THR A 239 8.81 -7.19 -22.91
N GLN A 240 10.09 -7.28 -23.31
CA GLN A 240 11.06 -8.14 -22.63
C GLN A 240 11.28 -7.68 -21.18
N ALA A 241 11.63 -6.41 -20.96
CA ALA A 241 11.89 -5.89 -19.61
C ALA A 241 10.65 -5.97 -18.71
N MET A 242 9.46 -5.70 -19.27
CA MET A 242 8.18 -5.87 -18.58
C MET A 242 7.91 -7.35 -18.18
N SER A 243 8.23 -8.30 -19.06
CA SER A 243 8.06 -9.74 -18.80
C SER A 243 9.12 -10.34 -17.85
N GLU A 244 10.31 -9.75 -17.79
CA GLU A 244 11.40 -10.19 -16.91
C GLU A 244 11.30 -9.59 -15.50
N TYR A 245 10.47 -8.57 -15.28
CA TYR A 245 10.33 -7.88 -13.99
C TYR A 245 9.68 -8.77 -12.91
N GLN A 246 10.44 -9.08 -11.86
CA GLN A 246 10.06 -10.06 -10.81
C GLN A 246 9.37 -9.43 -9.59
N TRP A 247 8.74 -8.27 -9.75
CA TRP A 247 8.24 -7.44 -8.66
C TRP A 247 6.91 -6.80 -9.05
N GLY A 248 6.02 -6.53 -8.09
CA GLY A 248 4.81 -5.74 -8.33
C GLY A 248 4.81 -4.42 -7.59
N LEU A 249 3.87 -3.55 -7.99
CA LEU A 249 3.83 -2.13 -7.62
C LEU A 249 2.70 -1.80 -6.62
N ALA A 250 2.33 -2.71 -5.71
CA ALA A 250 1.23 -2.47 -4.76
C ALA A 250 1.68 -1.89 -3.42
N THR A 251 0.79 -1.14 -2.77
CA THR A 251 0.92 -0.64 -1.39
C THR A 251 -0.19 -1.22 -0.52
N TRP A 252 0.16 -1.92 0.56
CA TRP A 252 -0.79 -2.51 1.51
C TRP A 252 -0.75 -1.80 2.86
N THR A 253 -1.88 -1.24 3.28
CA THR A 253 -1.94 -0.41 4.50
C THR A 253 -2.53 -1.18 5.68
N ALA A 254 -1.77 -1.26 6.78
CA ALA A 254 -2.27 -1.66 8.09
C ALA A 254 -3.10 -0.51 8.69
N THR A 255 -4.42 -0.71 8.80
CA THR A 255 -5.38 0.28 9.30
C THR A 255 -5.63 0.19 10.81
N ASN A 256 -5.08 -0.83 11.49
CA ASN A 256 -5.12 -0.94 12.94
C ASN A 256 -3.93 -1.71 13.51
N ASN A 257 -3.77 -1.61 14.83
CA ASN A 257 -2.65 -2.18 15.57
C ASN A 257 -2.93 -3.55 16.22
N ALA A 258 -3.98 -4.25 15.80
CA ALA A 258 -4.29 -5.59 16.31
C ALA A 258 -3.22 -6.61 15.87
N ASN A 259 -2.97 -7.63 16.70
CA ASN A 259 -2.01 -8.70 16.32
C ASN A 259 -2.48 -9.50 15.09
N THR A 260 -3.79 -9.64 14.86
CA THR A 260 -4.42 -10.42 13.77
C THR A 260 -5.78 -9.82 13.41
N GLY A 261 -6.30 -10.16 12.22
CA GLY A 261 -7.62 -9.76 11.75
C GLY A 261 -7.56 -8.72 10.62
N VAL A 262 -8.73 -8.35 10.08
CA VAL A 262 -8.85 -7.34 9.01
C VAL A 262 -8.19 -6.03 9.43
N GLY A 263 -7.40 -5.43 8.53
CA GLY A 263 -6.66 -4.19 8.78
C GLY A 263 -5.40 -4.32 9.65
N SER A 264 -5.11 -5.49 10.22
CA SER A 264 -3.85 -5.70 10.95
C SER A 264 -2.64 -5.77 10.01
N LEU A 265 -1.44 -5.47 10.53
CA LEU A 265 -0.17 -5.68 9.82
C LEU A 265 -0.02 -7.10 9.25
N ARG A 266 -0.53 -8.13 9.94
CA ARG A 266 -0.51 -9.51 9.42
C ARG A 266 -1.42 -9.72 8.23
N ALA A 267 -2.57 -9.03 8.16
CA ALA A 267 -3.43 -9.09 6.99
C ALA A 267 -2.75 -8.40 5.80
N ALA A 268 -2.12 -7.24 6.00
CA ALA A 268 -1.34 -6.57 4.95
C ALA A 268 -0.17 -7.44 4.45
N LEU A 269 0.65 -8.00 5.36
CA LEU A 269 1.72 -8.94 5.02
C LEU A 269 1.22 -10.23 4.33
N ALA A 270 0.02 -10.70 4.67
CA ALA A 270 -0.58 -11.88 4.03
C ALA A 270 -1.00 -11.58 2.59
N SER A 271 -1.59 -10.41 2.33
CA SER A 271 -2.04 -9.96 1.01
C SER A 271 -0.89 -9.54 0.08
N ALA A 272 0.17 -8.94 0.63
CA ALA A 272 1.35 -8.51 -0.11
C ALA A 272 2.00 -9.65 -0.92
N GLN A 273 2.59 -9.33 -2.06
CA GLN A 273 3.42 -10.22 -2.86
C GLN A 273 4.85 -9.66 -2.99
N ASN A 274 5.74 -10.34 -3.70
CA ASN A 274 7.10 -9.84 -3.90
C ASN A 274 7.09 -8.49 -4.65
N GLY A 275 7.79 -7.51 -4.09
CA GLY A 275 7.91 -6.14 -4.60
C GLY A 275 7.09 -5.14 -3.82
N ASP A 276 5.95 -5.58 -3.28
CA ASP A 276 4.98 -4.70 -2.64
C ASP A 276 5.57 -3.97 -1.40
N ILE A 277 5.02 -2.80 -1.11
CA ILE A 277 5.25 -2.07 0.13
C ILE A 277 4.10 -2.39 1.10
N VAL A 278 4.42 -2.58 2.38
CA VAL A 278 3.46 -2.68 3.47
C VAL A 278 3.68 -1.49 4.42
N THR A 279 2.67 -0.65 4.59
CA THR A 279 2.74 0.57 5.41
C THR A 279 1.57 0.66 6.41
N PHE A 280 1.40 1.79 7.09
CA PHE A 280 0.44 1.97 8.18
C PHE A 280 -0.37 3.26 8.01
N SER A 281 -1.65 3.24 8.36
CA SER A 281 -2.54 4.41 8.24
C SER A 281 -2.24 5.55 9.21
N SER A 282 -1.47 5.28 10.27
CA SER A 282 -1.05 6.23 11.31
C SER A 282 0.10 5.65 12.13
N GLY A 283 0.86 6.51 12.82
CA GLY A 283 1.81 6.06 13.84
C GLY A 283 1.09 5.21 14.90
N MET A 284 1.68 4.08 15.28
CA MET A 284 1.01 3.10 16.16
C MET A 284 1.97 2.11 16.83
N THR A 285 1.54 1.51 17.94
CA THR A 285 2.21 0.35 18.55
C THR A 285 1.44 -0.93 18.28
N VAL A 286 2.00 -1.81 17.44
CA VAL A 286 1.48 -3.15 17.15
C VAL A 286 1.91 -4.10 18.26
N GLN A 287 0.97 -4.52 19.10
CA GLN A 287 1.21 -5.38 20.26
C GLN A 287 1.21 -6.86 19.82
N LEU A 288 2.39 -7.40 19.50
CA LEU A 288 2.54 -8.77 19.00
C LEU A 288 2.40 -9.79 20.13
N THR A 289 1.50 -10.76 19.96
CA THR A 289 1.33 -11.89 20.90
C THR A 289 1.95 -13.19 20.38
N SER A 290 2.54 -13.13 19.20
CA SER A 290 3.21 -14.20 18.45
C SER A 290 4.21 -13.56 17.49
N GLU A 291 5.17 -14.31 17.00
CA GLU A 291 6.22 -13.81 16.11
C GLU A 291 5.66 -13.26 14.80
N LEU A 292 6.21 -12.16 14.29
CA LEU A 292 5.88 -11.61 12.98
C LEU A 292 6.77 -12.23 11.90
N LEU A 293 6.27 -13.27 11.23
CA LEU A 293 6.94 -13.91 10.11
C LEU A 293 6.82 -13.04 8.85
N ILE A 294 7.96 -12.75 8.21
CA ILE A 294 8.03 -12.11 6.89
C ILE A 294 8.80 -13.07 5.96
N ASN A 295 8.09 -13.61 4.98
CA ASN A 295 8.59 -14.64 4.06
C ASN A 295 8.52 -14.26 2.58
N LYS A 296 8.45 -12.95 2.31
CA LYS A 296 8.31 -12.36 0.98
C LYS A 296 9.37 -11.29 0.80
N ASN A 297 9.67 -10.95 -0.44
CA ASN A 297 10.62 -9.90 -0.77
C ASN A 297 9.87 -8.55 -0.81
N ILE A 298 9.79 -7.84 0.32
CA ILE A 298 8.95 -6.64 0.48
C ILE A 298 9.67 -5.55 1.27
N THR A 299 9.13 -4.33 1.21
CA THR A 299 9.43 -3.26 2.17
C THR A 299 8.31 -3.17 3.20
N VAL A 300 8.64 -3.12 4.49
CA VAL A 300 7.71 -2.71 5.55
C VAL A 300 8.12 -1.33 6.01
N ASP A 301 7.26 -0.34 5.79
CA ASP A 301 7.54 1.08 5.96
C ASP A 301 6.66 1.69 7.06
N GLY A 302 7.29 2.12 8.15
CA GLY A 302 6.69 2.84 9.26
C GLY A 302 7.22 4.26 9.45
N ASP A 303 7.90 4.84 8.46
CA ASP A 303 8.26 6.28 8.43
C ASP A 303 7.19 7.00 7.59
N LEU A 304 6.09 7.41 8.23
CA LEU A 304 4.88 7.80 7.49
C LEU A 304 4.96 9.22 6.93
N ASN A 305 5.94 10.01 7.38
CA ASN A 305 6.20 11.36 6.91
C ASN A 305 7.54 11.50 6.15
N ASN A 306 8.34 10.42 6.09
CA ASN A 306 9.70 10.36 5.51
C ASN A 306 10.66 11.38 6.13
N ASP A 307 10.57 11.61 7.45
CA ASP A 307 11.48 12.49 8.19
C ASP A 307 12.73 11.76 8.75
N GLY A 308 12.80 10.44 8.58
CA GLY A 308 13.87 9.58 9.07
C GLY A 308 13.66 9.10 10.52
N VAL A 309 12.47 9.31 11.09
CA VAL A 309 12.09 8.86 12.44
C VAL A 309 11.02 7.77 12.35
N ALA A 310 11.09 6.81 13.27
CA ALA A 310 10.15 5.70 13.32
C ALA A 310 8.81 6.09 13.98
N ASP A 311 7.71 6.11 13.21
CA ASP A 311 6.35 6.33 13.73
C ASP A 311 5.71 5.04 14.29
N VAL A 312 6.23 3.87 13.90
CA VAL A 312 5.59 2.58 14.18
C VAL A 312 6.46 1.71 15.07
N THR A 313 5.86 1.22 16.16
CA THR A 313 6.49 0.29 17.10
C THR A 313 5.94 -1.12 16.93
N LEU A 314 6.82 -2.09 16.65
CA LEU A 314 6.53 -3.52 16.71
C LEU A 314 7.00 -4.06 18.07
N ASP A 315 6.04 -4.51 18.89
CA ASP A 315 6.27 -4.79 20.31
C ASP A 315 6.01 -6.26 20.66
N GLY A 316 7.06 -6.98 21.05
CA GLY A 316 7.01 -8.40 21.44
C GLY A 316 6.50 -8.65 22.87
N GLN A 317 6.21 -7.61 23.65
CA GLN A 317 5.63 -7.64 25.01
C GLN A 317 6.36 -8.50 26.05
N TYR A 318 7.62 -8.86 25.80
CA TYR A 318 8.41 -9.90 26.46
C TYR A 318 7.76 -11.29 26.43
N ARG A 319 7.02 -11.59 25.36
CA ARG A 319 6.26 -12.84 25.18
C ARG A 319 6.67 -13.65 23.95
N THR A 320 7.32 -13.01 22.98
CA THR A 320 7.65 -13.61 21.68
C THR A 320 8.84 -12.91 21.04
N ARG A 321 9.46 -13.54 20.03
CA ARG A 321 10.30 -12.82 19.07
C ARG A 321 9.46 -11.76 18.36
N VAL A 322 10.02 -10.58 18.08
CA VAL A 322 9.26 -9.55 17.34
C VAL A 322 9.12 -9.97 15.87
N VAL A 323 10.23 -10.18 15.17
CA VAL A 323 10.26 -10.45 13.71
C VAL A 323 11.13 -11.66 13.37
N GLU A 324 10.65 -12.51 12.46
CA GLU A 324 11.46 -13.51 11.75
C GLU A 324 11.43 -13.24 10.23
N ILE A 325 12.61 -13.16 9.62
CA ILE A 325 12.80 -13.10 8.16
C ILE A 325 13.28 -14.47 7.67
N THR A 326 12.54 -15.12 6.77
CA THR A 326 12.90 -16.45 6.27
C THR A 326 14.04 -16.45 5.26
N SER A 327 14.68 -17.61 5.08
CA SER A 327 15.70 -17.79 4.04
C SER A 327 15.12 -17.60 2.63
N GLY A 328 15.91 -16.97 1.76
CA GLY A 328 15.46 -16.59 0.40
C GLY A 328 14.64 -15.30 0.33
N SER A 329 14.22 -14.73 1.47
CA SER A 329 13.53 -13.44 1.51
C SER A 329 14.52 -12.27 1.48
N THR A 330 14.18 -11.19 0.75
CA THR A 330 14.89 -9.90 0.73
C THR A 330 13.97 -8.81 1.25
N VAL A 331 14.12 -8.44 2.52
CA VAL A 331 13.22 -7.53 3.22
C VAL A 331 13.92 -6.21 3.55
N THR A 332 13.21 -5.10 3.35
CA THR A 332 13.57 -3.79 3.92
C THR A 332 12.60 -3.48 5.06
N LEU A 333 13.12 -3.05 6.21
CA LEU A 333 12.33 -2.45 7.27
C LEU A 333 12.75 -0.97 7.35
N ASP A 334 11.79 -0.07 7.21
CA ASP A 334 11.97 1.39 7.31
C ASP A 334 11.11 1.96 8.43
N GLY A 335 11.62 2.96 9.16
CA GLY A 335 10.85 3.68 10.20
C GLY A 335 10.24 2.82 11.32
N LEU A 336 10.91 1.73 11.75
CA LEU A 336 10.37 0.84 12.80
C LEU A 336 11.12 0.91 14.14
N VAL A 337 10.37 0.96 15.25
CA VAL A 337 10.90 0.60 16.58
C VAL A 337 10.60 -0.88 16.85
N ILE A 338 11.63 -1.71 16.96
CA ILE A 338 11.51 -3.15 17.23
C ILE A 338 11.90 -3.40 18.68
N THR A 339 10.91 -3.72 19.53
CA THR A 339 11.12 -3.71 20.97
C THR A 339 10.41 -4.81 21.76
N ARG A 340 10.90 -5.01 23.00
CA ARG A 340 10.39 -5.97 23.99
C ARG A 340 10.25 -7.40 23.44
N GLY A 341 11.05 -7.79 22.47
CA GLY A 341 11.14 -9.17 22.03
C GLY A 341 11.80 -10.07 23.07
N LEU A 342 11.26 -11.27 23.28
CA LEU A 342 11.84 -12.29 24.16
C LEU A 342 11.80 -13.67 23.48
N VAL A 343 12.95 -14.33 23.44
CA VAL A 343 13.07 -15.76 23.14
C VAL A 343 13.85 -16.44 24.27
N SER A 344 13.33 -17.56 24.78
CA SER A 344 14.04 -18.43 25.72
C SER A 344 14.32 -19.77 25.05
N GLY A 345 15.56 -20.23 25.13
CA GLY A 345 15.95 -21.56 24.66
C GLY A 345 15.42 -22.63 25.62
N ASN A 346 15.10 -23.80 25.08
CA ASN A 346 14.81 -24.98 25.90
C ASN A 346 16.07 -25.43 26.63
N GLY A 347 15.95 -25.87 27.89
CA GLY A 347 17.09 -26.43 28.63
C GLY A 347 17.70 -27.65 27.93
N GLY A 348 19.02 -27.80 28.03
CA GLY A 348 19.74 -28.94 27.45
C GLY A 348 19.48 -30.21 28.26
N ASN A 349 19.33 -31.34 27.59
CA ASN A 349 19.31 -32.62 28.30
C ASN A 349 20.73 -32.91 28.85
N GLY A 350 20.82 -33.55 30.02
CA GLY A 350 22.05 -33.62 30.81
C GLY A 350 23.30 -34.01 30.01
N GLY A 351 24.34 -33.16 30.07
CA GLY A 351 25.61 -33.36 29.36
C GLY A 351 25.72 -32.72 27.98
N TYR A 352 24.65 -32.17 27.42
CA TYR A 352 24.66 -31.49 26.11
C TYR A 352 24.22 -30.04 26.21
N GLY A 353 24.87 -29.16 25.44
CA GLY A 353 24.42 -27.78 25.27
C GLY A 353 23.10 -27.73 24.50
N ALA A 354 22.17 -26.90 24.95
CA ALA A 354 20.92 -26.64 24.23
C ALA A 354 21.14 -25.81 22.97
N THR A 355 20.16 -25.82 22.07
CA THR A 355 20.03 -24.79 21.05
C THR A 355 19.82 -23.42 21.72
N GLY A 356 20.71 -22.48 21.45
CA GLY A 356 20.58 -21.12 21.99
C GLY A 356 19.37 -20.39 21.41
N ALA A 357 18.71 -19.56 22.22
CA ALA A 357 17.76 -18.59 21.71
C ALA A 357 18.47 -17.61 20.76
N MET A 358 18.08 -17.60 19.50
CA MET A 358 18.61 -16.66 18.50
C MET A 358 17.61 -15.52 18.30
N GLY A 359 18.06 -14.28 18.52
CA GLY A 359 17.32 -13.07 18.18
C GLY A 359 16.04 -12.87 18.99
N GLY A 360 16.11 -12.11 20.09
CA GLY A 360 14.92 -11.68 20.83
C GLY A 360 14.05 -10.70 20.04
N GLY A 361 14.70 -9.71 19.42
CA GLY A 361 14.03 -8.74 18.55
C GLY A 361 13.78 -9.33 17.16
N ILE A 362 14.87 -9.52 16.42
CA ILE A 362 14.86 -9.99 15.04
C ILE A 362 15.65 -11.30 14.94
N PHE A 363 15.11 -12.28 14.22
CA PHE A 363 15.86 -13.37 13.62
C PHE A 363 15.82 -13.22 12.11
N ASN A 364 16.99 -13.34 11.46
CA ASN A 364 17.10 -13.20 10.01
C ASN A 364 17.87 -14.38 9.42
N ALA A 365 17.20 -15.13 8.53
CA ALA A 365 17.80 -16.16 7.69
C ALA A 365 17.90 -15.74 6.21
N GLY A 366 17.40 -14.56 5.84
CA GLY A 366 17.44 -13.98 4.49
C GLY A 366 18.37 -12.77 4.38
N ILE A 367 18.03 -11.86 3.46
CA ILE A 367 18.64 -10.53 3.35
C ILE A 367 17.71 -9.52 4.02
N LEU A 368 18.24 -8.77 4.98
CA LEU A 368 17.50 -7.75 5.73
C LEU A 368 18.22 -6.41 5.69
N THR A 369 17.55 -5.38 5.18
CA THR A 369 17.97 -3.98 5.25
C THR A 369 17.18 -3.29 6.36
N LEU A 370 17.87 -2.48 7.17
CA LEU A 370 17.27 -1.68 8.24
C LEU A 370 17.57 -0.20 7.98
N ASN A 371 16.54 0.56 7.61
CA ASN A 371 16.58 2.02 7.45
C ASN A 371 15.83 2.64 8.62
N ASN A 372 16.39 3.66 9.28
CA ASN A 372 15.70 4.41 10.35
C ASN A 372 15.15 3.54 11.52
N VAL A 373 15.59 2.27 11.64
CA VAL A 373 15.07 1.29 12.60
C VAL A 373 15.78 1.39 13.94
N THR A 374 15.01 1.46 15.03
CA THR A 374 15.51 1.33 16.40
C THR A 374 15.23 -0.06 16.97
N VAL A 375 16.26 -0.88 17.17
CA VAL A 375 16.14 -2.19 17.82
C VAL A 375 16.53 -2.08 19.30
N THR A 376 15.56 -2.09 20.22
CA THR A 376 15.81 -1.76 21.64
C THR A 376 15.06 -2.65 22.63
N SER A 377 15.60 -2.84 23.84
CA SER A 377 14.95 -3.57 24.94
C SER A 377 14.52 -5.00 24.61
N ASN A 378 15.24 -5.67 23.70
CA ASN A 378 15.02 -7.06 23.30
C ASN A 378 15.96 -8.01 24.06
N ALA A 379 15.51 -9.23 24.37
CA ALA A 379 16.28 -10.22 25.12
C ALA A 379 16.21 -11.62 24.49
N ALA A 380 17.34 -12.34 24.53
CA ALA A 380 17.41 -13.75 24.20
C ALA A 380 18.13 -14.48 25.34
N ALA A 381 17.48 -15.51 25.91
CA ALA A 381 18.07 -16.33 26.97
C ALA A 381 18.43 -17.71 26.39
N GLY A 382 19.71 -18.08 26.43
CA GLY A 382 20.14 -19.43 26.04
C GLY A 382 19.51 -20.50 26.92
N GLY A 383 19.29 -21.69 26.36
CA GLY A 383 18.89 -22.84 27.16
C GLY A 383 20.00 -23.20 28.16
N GLY A 384 19.67 -23.27 29.45
CA GLY A 384 20.62 -23.71 30.47
C GLY A 384 21.11 -25.14 30.20
N GLY A 385 22.39 -25.41 30.44
CA GLY A 385 22.90 -26.79 30.42
C GLY A 385 22.21 -27.62 31.51
N GLY A 386 21.85 -28.87 31.20
CA GLY A 386 21.18 -29.76 32.15
C GLY A 386 22.01 -29.97 33.41
N GLY A 387 21.59 -29.33 34.51
CA GLY A 387 22.29 -29.39 35.79
C GLY A 387 22.24 -30.79 36.40
N GLY A 388 23.37 -31.50 36.32
CA GLY A 388 23.64 -32.70 37.11
C GLY A 388 23.06 -34.01 36.59
N VAL A 389 23.90 -34.78 35.89
CA VAL A 389 23.95 -36.23 36.10
C VAL A 389 25.37 -36.65 36.52
N THR A 390 25.50 -36.92 37.82
CA THR A 390 26.53 -37.75 38.49
C THR A 390 28.01 -37.35 38.41
N SER A 391 28.44 -36.39 39.25
CA SER A 391 29.62 -36.55 40.13
C SER A 391 29.55 -35.56 41.30
N ALA A 392 30.20 -35.88 42.43
CA ALA A 392 29.98 -35.24 43.74
C ALA A 392 30.80 -33.95 44.00
N TYR A 393 31.38 -33.34 42.97
CA TYR A 393 32.24 -32.16 43.11
C TYR A 393 31.94 -31.14 42.00
N TYR A 394 32.22 -29.87 42.28
CA TYR A 394 31.89 -28.65 41.50
C TYR A 394 30.44 -28.16 41.66
N GLY A 395 30.26 -27.19 42.57
CA GLY A 395 29.10 -26.29 42.60
C GLY A 395 29.31 -25.11 41.65
N GLY A 396 28.20 -24.50 41.22
CA GLY A 396 28.18 -23.30 40.37
C GLY A 396 28.00 -22.00 41.14
#